data_AF-A0A7J3DKZ2-F1
#
_entry.id   AF-A0A7J3DKZ2-F1
#
_cell.length_a   1.000
_cell.length_b   1.000
_cell.length_c   1.000
_cell.angle_alpha   90.00
_cell.angle_beta   90.00
_cell.angle_gamma   90.00
#
_symmetry.space_group_name_H-M   'P 1'
#
loop_
_entity.id
_entity.type
_entity.pdbx_description
1 polymer ?
#
loop_
_entity_poly.entity_id
_entity_poly.type
_entity_poly.pdbx_seq_one_letter_code
_entity_poly.pdbx_strand_id
1 'polypeptide(L)'
;MKEKSWNICKKLRNIEKSIEKKKKKKIFDALAMNCFQTINYLIDIGELAAKRVDKNTYFSTYADIFEVLKRKGIIDEDELRLISSLISYRNKISHQYHIVSERELMLMSFYCSQLSKVVKKMTSVAKS
;
A
#
# COMPACT_ATOMS: atom_id res chain seq x y z
N MET A 1 -12.54 31.34 -42.48
CA MET A 1 -11.71 31.65 -41.29
C MET A 1 -12.22 31.05 -39.97
N LYS A 2 -13.53 30.90 -39.73
CA LYS A 2 -14.08 30.36 -38.46
C LYS A 2 -13.78 28.87 -38.20
N GLU A 3 -13.60 28.07 -39.24
CA GLU A 3 -13.38 26.61 -39.15
C GLU A 3 -11.97 26.21 -38.65
N LYS A 4 -10.94 27.02 -38.99
CA LYS A 4 -9.56 26.78 -38.52
C LYS A 4 -9.41 27.06 -37.02
N SER A 5 -10.05 28.11 -36.50
CA SER A 5 -10.02 28.45 -35.07
C SER A 5 -10.71 27.38 -34.20
N TRP A 6 -11.83 26.82 -34.64
CA TRP A 6 -12.54 25.76 -33.91
C TRP A 6 -11.72 24.46 -33.80
N ASN A 7 -11.01 24.07 -34.86
CA ASN A 7 -10.13 22.90 -34.88
C ASN A 7 -8.90 23.05 -33.95
N ILE A 8 -8.39 24.27 -33.80
CA ILE A 8 -7.30 24.57 -32.86
C ILE A 8 -7.80 24.43 -31.42
N CYS A 9 -8.95 25.02 -31.07
CA CYS A 9 -9.53 24.90 -29.72
C CYS A 9 -9.84 23.45 -29.33
N LYS A 10 -10.32 22.62 -30.27
CA LYS A 10 -10.56 21.18 -30.02
C LYS A 10 -9.25 20.42 -29.77
N LYS A 11 -8.19 20.72 -30.54
CA LYS A 11 -6.86 20.14 -30.32
C LYS A 11 -6.28 20.56 -28.96
N LEU A 12 -6.38 21.83 -28.59
CA LEU A 12 -5.92 22.33 -27.28
C LEU A 12 -6.63 21.63 -26.13
N ARG A 13 -7.97 21.48 -26.20
CA ARG A 13 -8.75 20.74 -25.19
C ARG A 13 -8.34 19.28 -25.09
N ASN A 14 -8.01 18.62 -26.20
CA ASN A 14 -7.53 17.24 -26.20
C ASN A 14 -6.13 17.12 -25.60
N ILE A 15 -5.26 18.11 -25.83
CA ILE A 15 -3.93 18.19 -25.23
C ILE A 15 -4.05 18.41 -23.72
N GLU A 16 -4.87 19.37 -23.27
CA GLU A 16 -5.17 19.62 -21.85
C GLU A 16 -5.69 18.36 -21.16
N LYS A 17 -6.69 17.68 -21.74
CA LYS A 17 -7.20 16.40 -21.22
C LYS A 17 -6.13 15.31 -21.16
N SER A 18 -5.23 15.26 -22.14
CA SER A 18 -4.14 14.26 -22.17
C SER A 18 -3.08 14.57 -21.12
N ILE A 19 -2.75 15.84 -20.91
CA ILE A 19 -1.86 16.31 -19.84
C ILE A 19 -2.46 16.01 -18.48
N GLU A 20 -3.75 16.32 -18.28
CA GLU A 20 -4.47 16.07 -17.03
C GLU A 20 -4.56 14.57 -16.73
N LYS A 21 -4.92 13.75 -17.74
CA LYS A 21 -4.93 12.28 -17.61
C LYS A 21 -3.53 11.74 -17.28
N LYS A 22 -2.47 12.29 -17.87
CA LYS A 22 -1.09 11.90 -17.59
C LYS A 22 -0.64 12.33 -16.19
N LYS A 23 -1.03 13.53 -15.72
CA LYS A 23 -0.81 13.98 -14.34
C LYS A 23 -1.54 13.09 -13.36
N LYS A 24 -2.84 12.84 -13.57
CA LYS A 24 -3.63 11.91 -12.76
C LYS A 24 -2.91 10.55 -12.71
N LYS A 25 -2.59 9.95 -13.85
CA LYS A 25 -1.85 8.67 -13.89
C LYS A 25 -0.56 8.70 -13.05
N LYS A 26 0.28 9.73 -13.20
CA LYS A 26 1.51 9.85 -12.40
C LYS A 26 1.26 9.92 -10.89
N ILE A 27 0.21 10.63 -10.47
CA ILE A 27 -0.18 10.73 -9.05
C ILE A 27 -0.63 9.35 -8.54
N PHE A 28 -1.44 8.64 -9.33
CA PHE A 28 -1.89 7.28 -9.02
C PHE A 28 -0.70 6.32 -8.92
N ASP A 29 0.20 6.38 -9.88
CA ASP A 29 1.38 5.53 -9.94
C ASP A 29 2.28 5.75 -8.71
N ALA A 30 2.47 7.01 -8.32
CA ALA A 30 3.22 7.40 -7.12
C ALA A 30 2.55 6.94 -5.82
N LEU A 31 1.22 7.10 -5.70
CA LEU A 31 0.47 6.65 -4.53
C LEU A 31 0.53 5.12 -4.36
N ALA A 32 0.42 4.38 -5.46
CA ALA A 32 0.59 2.93 -5.47
C ALA A 32 1.98 2.52 -4.98
N MET A 33 3.02 3.20 -5.46
CA MET A 33 4.39 2.95 -5.02
C MET A 33 4.60 3.26 -3.53
N ASN A 34 4.06 4.38 -3.04
CA ASN A 34 4.15 4.74 -1.62
C ASN A 34 3.43 3.73 -0.73
N CYS A 35 2.25 3.25 -1.13
CA CYS A 35 1.54 2.21 -0.40
C CYS A 35 2.34 0.90 -0.41
N PHE A 36 2.86 0.50 -1.57
CA PHE A 36 3.69 -0.69 -1.71
C PHE A 36 4.92 -0.66 -0.78
N GLN A 37 5.66 0.44 -0.78
CA GLN A 37 6.82 0.64 0.10
C GLN A 37 6.43 0.65 1.58
N THR A 38 5.34 1.31 1.93
CA THR A 38 4.81 1.34 3.31
C THR A 38 4.50 -0.07 3.82
N ILE A 39 3.88 -0.90 2.97
CA ILE A 39 3.53 -2.27 3.34
C ILE A 39 4.77 -3.16 3.43
N ASN A 40 5.78 -2.97 2.57
CA ASN A 40 7.05 -3.69 2.73
C ASN A 40 7.74 -3.30 4.05
N TYR A 41 7.78 -2.01 4.40
CA TYR A 41 8.35 -1.56 5.68
C TYR A 41 7.60 -2.13 6.89
N LEU A 42 6.27 -2.24 6.80
CA LEU A 42 5.45 -2.90 7.81
C LEU A 42 5.85 -4.37 8.00
N ILE A 43 6.06 -5.10 6.90
CA ILE A 43 6.52 -6.50 6.91
C ILE A 43 7.89 -6.60 7.58
N ASP A 44 8.84 -5.75 7.21
CA ASP A 44 10.20 -5.75 7.77
C ASP A 44 10.18 -5.54 9.29
N ILE A 45 9.41 -4.55 9.77
CA ILE A 45 9.24 -4.33 11.22
C ILE A 45 8.55 -5.52 11.88
N GLY A 46 7.51 -6.06 11.25
CA GLY A 46 6.78 -7.21 11.75
C GLY A 46 7.70 -8.41 11.94
N GLU A 47 8.59 -8.67 10.97
CA GLU A 47 9.55 -9.76 11.03
C GLU A 47 10.54 -9.57 12.18
N LEU A 48 11.08 -8.36 12.35
CA LEU A 48 11.98 -8.04 13.46
C LEU A 48 11.29 -8.25 14.82
N ALA A 49 10.06 -7.75 14.96
CA ALA A 49 9.29 -7.92 16.18
C ALA A 49 8.97 -9.41 16.45
N ALA A 50 8.57 -10.16 15.42
CA ALA A 50 8.23 -11.57 15.54
C ALA A 50 9.46 -12.42 15.92
N LYS A 51 10.60 -12.18 15.28
CA LYS A 51 11.89 -12.83 15.64
C LYS A 51 12.32 -12.51 17.06
N ARG A 52 11.94 -11.35 17.61
CA ARG A 52 12.28 -10.99 18.99
C ARG A 52 11.51 -11.83 20.02
N VAL A 53 10.24 -12.10 19.75
CA VAL A 53 9.36 -12.84 20.66
C VAL A 53 9.29 -14.34 20.36
N ASP A 54 9.80 -14.77 19.21
CA ASP A 54 9.79 -16.17 18.77
C ASP A 54 10.99 -16.47 17.86
N LYS A 55 12.18 -16.63 18.47
CA LYS A 55 13.49 -16.73 17.78
C LYS A 55 13.67 -17.98 16.91
N ASN A 56 12.91 -19.04 17.19
CA ASN A 56 13.07 -20.34 16.54
C ASN A 56 12.00 -20.59 15.46
N THR A 57 11.07 -19.65 15.27
CA THR A 57 10.01 -19.80 14.28
C THR A 57 10.52 -19.44 12.89
N TYR A 58 10.27 -20.34 11.94
CA TYR A 58 10.43 -20.07 10.51
C TYR A 58 9.12 -19.51 9.95
N PHE A 59 9.19 -18.39 9.23
CA PHE A 59 8.05 -17.78 8.57
C PHE A 59 8.05 -18.17 7.10
N SER A 60 7.07 -18.96 6.67
CA SER A 60 6.94 -19.38 5.27
C SER A 60 6.22 -18.33 4.42
N THR A 61 5.39 -17.51 5.06
CA THR A 61 4.67 -16.40 4.42
C THR A 61 4.74 -15.12 5.25
N TYR A 62 4.43 -13.99 4.63
CA TYR A 62 4.26 -12.73 5.38
C TYR A 62 3.12 -12.79 6.39
N ALA A 63 2.06 -13.59 6.14
CA ALA A 63 0.97 -13.73 7.08
C ALA A 63 1.41 -14.44 8.37
N ASP A 64 2.29 -15.43 8.26
CA ASP A 64 2.83 -16.18 9.41
C ASP A 64 3.49 -15.24 10.44
N ILE A 65 4.18 -14.21 9.96
CA ILE A 65 4.81 -13.19 10.81
C ILE A 65 3.77 -12.55 11.74
N PHE A 66 2.64 -12.11 11.18
CA PHE A 66 1.62 -11.38 11.92
C PHE A 66 0.74 -12.31 12.77
N GLU A 67 0.55 -13.56 12.36
CA GLU A 67 -0.09 -14.59 13.20
C GLU A 67 0.69 -14.83 14.50
N VAL A 68 2.02 -14.86 14.43
CA VAL A 68 2.86 -14.95 15.64
C VAL A 68 2.68 -13.74 16.54
N LEU A 69 2.69 -12.52 15.97
CA LEU A 69 2.50 -11.30 16.74
C LEU A 69 1.12 -11.24 17.41
N LYS A 70 0.07 -11.72 16.73
CA LYS A 70 -1.28 -11.84 17.30
C LYS A 70 -1.32 -12.89 18.41
N ARG A 71 -0.74 -14.07 18.21
CA ARG A 71 -0.65 -15.12 19.23
C ARG A 71 0.08 -14.65 20.50
N LYS A 72 1.07 -13.75 20.36
CA LYS A 72 1.79 -13.14 21.47
C LYS A 72 1.09 -11.90 22.06
N GLY A 73 -0.08 -11.51 21.56
CA GLY A 73 -0.88 -10.39 22.06
C GLY A 73 -0.32 -9.01 21.73
N ILE A 74 0.59 -8.91 20.75
CA ILE A 74 1.19 -7.63 20.33
C ILE A 74 0.23 -6.87 19.42
N ILE A 75 -0.48 -7.60 18.57
CA ILE A 75 -1.56 -7.07 17.74
C ILE A 75 -2.85 -7.82 18.03
N ASP A 76 -3.98 -7.17 17.78
CA ASP A 76 -5.29 -7.81 17.89
C ASP A 76 -5.78 -8.40 16.55
N GLU A 77 -6.96 -9.01 16.59
CA GLU A 77 -7.57 -9.67 15.43
C GLU A 77 -7.98 -8.67 14.33
N ASP A 78 -8.41 -7.45 14.69
CA ASP A 78 -8.75 -6.41 13.71
C ASP A 78 -7.50 -5.89 13.01
N GLU A 79 -6.42 -5.68 13.76
CA GLU A 79 -5.10 -5.32 13.24
C GLU A 79 -4.57 -6.40 12.30
N LEU A 80 -4.68 -7.68 12.67
CA LEU A 80 -4.28 -8.80 11.80
C LEU A 80 -5.07 -8.82 10.48
N ARG A 81 -6.41 -8.67 10.52
CA ARG A 81 -7.25 -8.59 9.31
C ARG A 81 -6.87 -7.42 8.40
N LEU A 82 -6.59 -6.25 8.99
CA LEU A 82 -6.14 -5.07 8.27
C LEU A 82 -4.81 -5.34 7.55
N ILE A 83 -3.83 -5.91 8.27
CA ILE A 83 -2.51 -6.22 7.72
C ILE A 83 -2.60 -7.26 6.61
N SER A 84 -3.38 -8.33 6.79
CA SER A 84 -3.60 -9.36 5.76
C SER A 84 -4.23 -8.79 4.49
N SER A 85 -5.16 -7.85 4.64
CA SER A 85 -5.73 -7.11 3.50
C SER A 85 -4.66 -6.30 2.76
N LEU A 86 -3.80 -5.60 3.50
CA LEU A 86 -2.70 -4.82 2.93
C LEU A 86 -1.66 -5.70 2.22
N ILE A 87 -1.28 -6.84 2.79
CA ILE A 87 -0.37 -7.81 2.15
C ILE A 87 -0.97 -8.28 0.82
N SER A 88 -2.27 -8.60 0.81
CA SER A 88 -2.98 -9.01 -0.40
C SER A 88 -2.94 -7.93 -1.48
N TYR A 89 -3.16 -6.67 -1.10
CA TYR A 89 -3.05 -5.54 -2.02
C TYR A 89 -1.60 -5.33 -2.53
N ARG A 90 -0.60 -5.43 -1.66
CA ARG A 90 0.82 -5.36 -2.02
C ARG A 90 1.17 -6.44 -3.05
N ASN A 91 0.68 -7.66 -2.86
CA ASN A 91 0.88 -8.76 -3.80
C ASN A 91 0.22 -8.47 -5.15
N LYS A 92 -0.98 -7.88 -5.14
CA LYS A 92 -1.66 -7.45 -6.37
C LYS A 92 -0.86 -6.38 -7.12
N ILE A 93 -0.31 -5.38 -6.43
CA ILE A 93 0.57 -4.37 -7.05
C ILE A 93 1.82 -5.03 -7.68
N SER A 94 2.45 -5.97 -6.97
CA SER A 94 3.68 -6.63 -7.41
C SER A 94 3.53 -7.45 -8.70
N HIS A 95 2.36 -8.04 -8.93
CA HIS A 95 2.11 -8.91 -10.08
C HIS A 95 1.26 -8.27 -11.18
N GLN A 96 0.44 -7.27 -10.84
CA GLN A 96 -0.61 -6.73 -11.71
C GLN A 96 -0.75 -5.20 -11.58
N TYR A 97 0.36 -4.47 -11.63
CA TYR A 97 0.38 -3.00 -11.46
C TYR A 97 -0.63 -2.25 -12.34
N HIS A 98 -0.94 -2.78 -13.54
CA HIS A 98 -1.91 -2.17 -14.46
C HIS A 98 -3.39 -2.41 -14.12
N ILE A 99 -3.68 -3.25 -13.12
CA ILE A 99 -5.04 -3.74 -12.81
C ILE A 99 -5.60 -3.12 -11.51
N VAL A 100 -4.76 -2.55 -10.65
CA VAL A 100 -5.24 -1.93 -9.40
C VAL A 100 -6.09 -0.70 -9.71
N SER A 101 -7.35 -0.74 -9.29
CA SER A 101 -8.30 0.34 -9.52
C SER A 101 -8.04 1.54 -8.60
N GLU A 102 -8.49 2.72 -9.03
CA GLU A 102 -8.46 3.95 -8.21
C GLU A 102 -9.13 3.75 -6.85
N ARG A 103 -10.26 3.01 -6.80
CA ARG A 103 -10.96 2.69 -5.56
C ARG A 103 -10.14 1.80 -4.62
N GLU A 104 -9.52 0.75 -5.15
CA GLU A 104 -8.66 -0.14 -4.36
C GLU A 104 -7.47 0.63 -3.79
N LEU A 105 -6.85 1.49 -4.60
CA LEU A 105 -5.72 2.29 -4.14
C LEU A 105 -6.10 3.30 -3.05
N MET A 106 -7.29 3.91 -3.14
CA MET A 106 -7.80 4.78 -2.07
C MET A 106 -8.06 4.01 -0.78
N LEU A 107 -8.60 2.78 -0.86
CA LEU A 107 -8.78 1.91 0.30
C LEU A 107 -7.44 1.51 0.92
N MET A 108 -6.45 1.17 0.09
CA MET A 108 -5.09 0.87 0.56
C MET A 108 -4.48 2.06 1.30
N SER A 109 -4.56 3.27 0.73
CA SER A 109 -4.04 4.48 1.35
C SER A 109 -4.72 4.77 2.69
N PHE A 110 -6.04 4.59 2.75
CA PHE A 110 -6.80 4.69 3.99
C PHE A 110 -6.30 3.67 5.03
N TYR A 111 -6.14 2.41 4.67
CA TYR A 111 -5.64 1.38 5.59
C TYR A 111 -4.20 1.65 6.06
N CYS A 112 -3.31 2.10 5.17
CA CYS A 112 -1.96 2.52 5.53
C CYS A 112 -1.97 3.63 6.60
N SER A 113 -2.93 4.57 6.53
CA SER A 113 -3.05 5.64 7.53
C SER A 113 -3.38 5.14 8.94
N GLN A 114 -4.01 3.97 9.06
CA GLN A 114 -4.39 3.37 10.34
C GLN A 114 -3.25 2.60 11.01
N LEU A 115 -2.17 2.29 10.28
CA LEU A 115 -1.06 1.46 10.77
C LEU A 115 -0.20 2.13 11.84
N SER A 116 -0.31 3.45 12.05
CA SER A 116 0.59 4.19 12.94
C SER A 116 0.67 3.60 14.36
N LYS A 117 -0.47 3.12 14.90
CA LYS A 117 -0.52 2.47 16.23
C LYS A 117 0.16 1.11 16.20
N VAL A 118 -0.14 0.28 15.20
CA VAL A 118 0.42 -1.06 15.00
C VAL A 118 1.95 -1.00 14.85
N VAL A 119 2.44 -0.10 14.00
CA VAL A 119 3.89 0.12 13.78
C VAL A 119 4.59 0.51 15.08
N LYS A 120 3.98 1.38 15.90
CA LYS A 120 4.55 1.75 17.21
C LYS A 120 4.66 0.55 18.15
N LYS A 121 3.62 -0.28 18.26
CA LYS A 121 3.62 -1.51 19.08
C LYS A 121 4.73 -2.48 18.65
N MET A 122 4.84 -2.74 17.35
CA MET A 122 5.87 -3.65 16.84
C MET A 122 7.28 -3.05 17.00
N THR A 123 7.45 -1.76 16.77
CA THR A 123 8.73 -1.07 16.95
C THR A 123 9.22 -1.10 18.40
N SER A 124 8.32 -0.95 19.38
CA SER A 124 8.71 -1.05 20.80
C SER A 124 9.20 -2.45 21.16
N VAL A 125 8.58 -3.48 20.60
CA VAL A 125 9.01 -4.87 20.78
C VAL A 125 10.35 -5.13 20.07
N ALA A 126 10.50 -4.67 18.83
CA ALA A 126 11.73 -4.88 18.06
C ALA A 126 12.98 -4.22 18.67
N LYS A 127 12.80 -3.13 19.45
CA LYS A 127 13.88 -2.42 20.14
C LYS A 127 14.21 -2.96 21.54
N SER A 128 13.28 -3.70 22.16
CA SER A 128 13.50 -4.36 23.45
C SER A 128 14.48 -5.52 23.32
#